data_AF-A0A536BYV7-F1
#
_entry.id   AF-A0A536BYV7-F1
#
_cell.length_a   1.000
_cell.length_b   1.000
_cell.length_c   1.000
_cell.angle_alpha   90.00
_cell.angle_beta   90.00
_cell.angle_gamma   90.00
#
_symmetry.space_group_name_H-M   'P 1'
#
loop_
_entity.id
_entity.type
_entity.pdbx_description
1 polymer ?
#
loop_
_entity_poly.entity_id
_entity_poly.type
_entity_poly.pdbx_seq_one_letter_code
_entity_poly.pdbx_strand_id
1 'polypeptide(L)' 'MIEAFVAPNPLLRIVLRSVPVLPVAIWTLWYDKSRPFERAQPMIRVAGRILLLVLVMAFAIVLLGVGLNWLYDPIRVI' A
#
# COMPACT_ATOMS: atom_id res chain seq x y z
N MET A 1 -0.57 -23.29 3.65
CA MET A 1 -1.67 -22.55 3.03
C MET A 1 -1.40 -21.07 3.24
N ILE A 2 -1.47 -20.23 2.21
CA ILE A 2 -1.12 -18.79 2.34
C ILE A 2 -2.40 -18.03 2.72
N GLU A 3 -2.49 -17.56 3.96
CA GLU A 3 -3.63 -16.83 4.54
C GLU A 3 -4.11 -15.67 3.66
N ALA A 4 -3.19 -14.99 2.96
CA ALA A 4 -3.49 -13.88 2.06
C ALA A 4 -4.41 -14.24 0.87
N PHE A 5 -4.55 -15.53 0.56
CA PHE A 5 -5.42 -16.01 -0.52
C PHE A 5 -6.68 -16.74 -0.01
N VAL A 6 -6.64 -17.32 1.19
CA VAL A 6 -7.67 -18.26 1.66
C VAL A 6 -8.48 -17.73 2.86
N ALA A 7 -8.09 -16.61 3.47
CA ALA A 7 -8.82 -16.09 4.63
C ALA A 7 -10.29 -15.77 4.27
N PRO A 8 -11.27 -16.18 5.10
CA PRO A 8 -12.69 -16.05 4.80
C PRO A 8 -13.18 -14.59 4.82
N ASN A 9 -12.48 -13.70 5.53
CA ASN A 9 -12.81 -12.28 5.57
C ASN A 9 -12.09 -11.52 4.42
N PRO A 10 -12.83 -10.88 3.50
CA PRO A 10 -12.25 -10.17 2.37
C PRO A 10 -11.35 -8.99 2.79
N LEU A 11 -11.67 -8.28 3.88
CA LEU A 11 -10.85 -7.19 4.39
C LEU A 11 -9.48 -7.68 4.87
N LEU A 12 -9.43 -8.84 5.54
CA LEU A 12 -8.19 -9.46 5.99
C LEU A 12 -7.28 -9.85 4.80
N ARG A 13 -7.86 -10.42 3.74
CA ARG A 13 -7.10 -10.75 2.51
C ARG A 13 -6.53 -9.50 1.85
N ILE A 14 -7.32 -8.43 1.74
CA ILE A 14 -6.88 -7.15 1.17
C ILE A 14 -5.68 -6.61 1.95
N VAL A 15 -5.80 -6.53 3.28
CA VAL A 15 -4.72 -6.04 4.16
C VAL A 15 -3.46 -6.89 3.99
N LEU A 16 -3.58 -8.22 4.06
CA LEU A 16 -2.43 -9.13 3.93
C LEU A 16 -1.72 -9.02 2.57
N ARG A 17 -2.45 -8.71 1.49
CA ARG A 17 -1.87 -8.50 0.16
C ARG A 17 -1.18 -7.14 0.02
N SER A 18 -1.67 -6.11 0.70
CA SER A 18 -1.11 -4.75 0.60
C SER A 18 -0.01 -4.44 1.61
N VAL A 19 -0.01 -5.08 2.79
CA VAL A 19 0.98 -4.85 3.87
C VAL A 19 2.44 -4.97 3.40
N PRO A 20 2.82 -5.93 2.53
CA PRO A 20 4.20 -6.03 2.03
C PRO A 20 4.69 -4.80 1.25
N VAL A 21 3.80 -3.93 0.75
CA VAL A 21 4.16 -2.69 0.06
C VAL A 21 4.69 -1.63 1.03
N LEU A 22 4.23 -1.66 2.29
CA LEU A 22 4.54 -0.67 3.31
C LEU A 22 6.04 -0.51 3.59
N PRO A 23 6.85 -1.58 3.84
CA PRO A 23 8.28 -1.43 4.04
C PRO A 23 9.01 -0.85 2.82
N VAL A 24 8.59 -1.21 1.60
CA VAL A 24 9.18 -0.68 0.36
C VAL A 24 8.87 0.80 0.20
N ALA A 25 7.62 1.21 0.47
CA ALA A 25 7.22 2.61 0.43
C ALA A 25 7.96 3.44 1.49
N ILE A 26 8.16 2.91 2.70
CA ILE A 26 8.94 3.59 3.73
C ILE A 26 10.41 3.73 3.29
N TRP A 27 10.99 2.67 2.72
CA TRP A 27 12.36 2.70 2.21
C TRP A 27 12.57 3.81 1.18
N THR A 28 11.71 3.87 0.16
CA THR A 28 11.84 4.86 -0.92
C THR A 28 11.63 6.30 -0.46
N LEU A 29 10.79 6.50 0.56
CA LEU A 29 10.44 7.83 1.05
C LEU A 29 11.42 8.37 2.11
N TRP A 30 12.05 7.51 2.91
CA TRP A 30 12.94 7.95 4.00
C TRP A 30 14.42 7.63 3.80
N TYR A 31 14.76 6.53 3.13
CA TYR A 31 16.14 6.03 3.09
C TYR A 31 16.80 6.18 1.72
N ASP A 32 16.03 6.15 0.64
CA ASP A 32 16.58 6.32 -0.71
C ASP A 32 17.32 7.65 -0.88
N LYS A 33 18.42 7.64 -1.64
CA LYS A 33 19.23 8.83 -1.92
C LYS A 33 18.49 9.83 -2.83
N SER A 34 17.55 9.34 -3.64
CA SER A 34 16.71 10.11 -4.56
C SER A 34 15.34 10.46 -3.97
N ARG A 35 15.20 10.35 -2.64
CA ARG A 35 13.93 10.54 -1.93
C ARG A 35 13.25 11.89 -2.23
N PRO A 36 11.92 11.91 -2.29
CA PRO A 36 11.18 13.11 -2.63
C PRO A 36 11.26 14.17 -1.54
N PHE A 37 11.08 15.43 -1.97
CA PHE A 37 11.01 16.63 -1.12
C PHE A 37 12.30 16.97 -0.33
N GLU A 38 13.47 16.45 -0.74
CA GLU A 38 14.76 16.72 -0.10
C GLU A 38 15.06 18.23 0.05
N ARG A 39 14.67 19.02 -0.97
CA ARG A 39 14.94 20.46 -1.07
C ARG A 39 13.88 21.34 -0.38
N ALA A 40 12.80 20.75 0.13
CA ALA A 40 11.71 21.49 0.76
C ALA A 40 12.01 21.81 2.23
N GLN A 41 11.29 22.78 2.79
CA GLN A 41 11.35 23.06 4.24
C GLN A 41 11.02 21.80 5.06
N PRO A 42 11.61 21.62 6.26
CA PRO A 42 11.51 20.38 7.02
C PRO A 42 10.07 19.92 7.28
N MET A 43 9.17 20.86 7.58
CA MET A 43 7.76 20.56 7.85
C MET A 43 7.02 20.09 6.60
N ILE A 44 7.23 20.77 5.46
CA ILE A 44 6.63 20.41 4.16
C ILE A 44 7.14 19.04 3.68
N ARG A 45 8.42 18.76 3.90
CA ARG A 45 9.05 17.48 3.56
C ARG A 45 8.38 16.31 4.29
N VAL A 46 8.18 16.43 5.60
CA VAL A 46 7.54 15.36 6.40
C VAL A 46 6.08 15.18 6.00
N ALA A 47 5.32 16.27 5.88
CA ALA A 47 3.93 16.23 5.46
C ALA A 47 3.78 15.60 4.06
N GLY A 48 4.62 15.99 3.10
CA GLY A 48 4.62 15.44 1.75
C GLY A 48 4.93 13.95 1.71
N ARG A 49 5.90 13.47 2.52
CA ARG A 49 6.23 12.04 2.59
C ARG A 49 5.11 11.21 3.23
N ILE A 50 4.47 11.72 4.28
CA ILE A 50 3.31 11.06 4.89
C ILE A 50 2.15 10.99 3.89
N LEU A 51 1.85 12.10 3.22
CA LEU A 51 0.80 12.12 2.19
C LEU A 51 1.09 11.12 1.07
N LEU A 52 2.34 11.09 0.58
CA LEU A 52 2.76 10.18 -0.47
C LEU A 52 2.70 8.71 -0.02
N LEU A 53 3.07 8.42 1.24
CA LEU A 53 2.93 7.09 1.83
C LEU A 53 1.47 6.64 1.84
N VAL A 54 0.55 7.50 2.28
CA VAL A 54 -0.89 7.20 2.30
C VAL A 54 -1.40 6.95 0.88
N LEU A 55 -1.00 7.77 -0.09
CA LEU A 55 -1.39 7.59 -1.49
C LEU A 55 -0.89 6.26 -2.08
N VAL A 56 0.37 5.91 -1.83
CA VAL A 56 0.95 4.63 -2.28
C VAL A 56 0.22 3.45 -1.65
N MET A 57 -0.09 3.52 -0.35
CA MET A 57 -0.85 2.47 0.33
C MET A 57 -2.28 2.34 -0.20
N ALA A 58 -2.96 3.46 -0.42
CA ALA A 58 -4.30 3.46 -1.04
C ALA A 58 -4.26 2.84 -2.43
N PHE A 59 -3.27 3.19 -3.24
CA PHE A 59 -3.07 2.61 -4.57
C PHE A 59 -2.80 1.09 -4.52
N ALA A 60 -1.95 0.64 -3.59
CA ALA A 60 -1.68 -0.77 -3.37
C ALA A 60 -2.92 -1.55 -2.93
N ILE A 61 -3.76 -0.98 -2.07
CA ILE A 61 -5.03 -1.58 -1.65
C ILE A 61 -5.97 -1.74 -2.83
N VAL A 62 -6.08 -0.74 -3.71
CA VAL A 62 -6.92 -0.80 -4.91
C VAL A 62 -6.41 -1.87 -5.88
N LEU A 63 -5.12 -1.87 -6.21
CA LEU A 63 -4.57 -2.82 -7.18
C LEU A 63 -4.48 -4.26 -6.63
N LEU A 64 -3.84 -4.44 -5.49
CA LEU A 64 -3.52 -5.76 -4.93
C LEU A 64 -4.65 -6.30 -4.07
N GLY A 65 -5.38 -5.43 -3.38
CA GLY A 65 -6.54 -5.84 -2.60
C GLY A 65 -7.74 -6.09 -3.51
N VAL A 66 -8.31 -5.00 -4.01
CA VAL A 66 -9.56 -5.02 -4.79
C VAL A 66 -9.35 -5.70 -6.14
N GLY A 67 -8.31 -5.33 -6.89
CA GLY A 67 -8.04 -5.91 -8.21
C GLY A 67 -7.83 -7.42 -8.17
N LEU A 68 -7.01 -7.92 -7.25
CA LEU A 68 -6.84 -9.38 -7.09
C LEU A 68 -8.09 -10.04 -6.53
N ASN A 69 -8.86 -9.40 -5.65
CA ASN A 69 -10.12 -9.97 -5.18
C ASN A 69 -11.12 -10.13 -6.34
N TRP A 70 -11.21 -9.15 -7.23
CA TRP A 70 -12.05 -9.21 -8.43
C TRP A 70 -11.60 -10.30 -9.40
N LEU A 71 -10.28 -10.45 -9.61
CA LEU A 71 -9.71 -11.46 -10.49
C LEU A 71 -9.98 -12.89 -10.01
N TYR A 72 -9.85 -13.12 -8.69
CA TYR A 72 -9.97 -14.47 -8.12
C TYR A 72 -11.37 -14.81 -7.62
N ASP A 73 -12.28 -13.84 -7.45
CA ASP A 73 -13.63 -14.07 -6.91
C ASP A 73 -14.66 -13.05 -7.47
N PRO A 74 -15.00 -13.12 -8.79
CA PRO A 74 -15.81 -12.11 -9.47
C PRO A 74 -17.27 -12.04 -9.01
N ILE A 75 -17.76 -13.08 -8.31
CA ILE A 75 -19.14 -13.15 -7.81
C ILE A 75 -19.27 -12.46 -6.43
N ARG A 76 -18.17 -12.25 -5.71
CA ARG A 76 -18.15 -11.62 -4.37
C ARG A 76 -17.44 -10.27 -4.42
N VAL A 77 -18.03 -9.35 -5.18
CA VAL A 77 -17.68 -7.92 -5.11
C VAL A 77 -18.47 -7.31 -3.94
N ILE A 78 -17.99 -7.59 -2.72
CA ILE A 78 -18.46 -7.05 -1.43
C ILE A 78 -19.89 -7.46 -1.06
#